data_AF-A0A842M8K9-F1
#
_entry.id   AF-A0A842M8K9-F1
#
_cell.length_a   1.000
_cell.length_b   1.000
_cell.length_c   1.000
_cell.angle_alpha   90.00
_cell.angle_beta   90.00
_cell.angle_gamma   90.00
#
_symmetry.space_group_name_H-M   'P 1'
#
loop_
_entity.id
_entity.type
_entity.pdbx_description
1 polymer ?
#
loop_
_entity_poly.entity_id
_entity_poly.type
_entity_poly.pdbx_seq_one_letter_code
_entity_poly.pdbx_strand_id
1 'polypeptide(L)'
;MPPDLFKEEFYERRKYLIRNRCQELLMGDIIQKLIESYEENYGKNCRLIEDWNAFSLDELVIPLKLVEKEKLLKIFHRLLSNFNNNRRGLPDLILYNDNRFFFAEVKSENDKITEDQLKWHDFLSRLGFKVELVLINHTKKQIENKKKIYKPGSGKVTIKFGYSTSKYRGEAIKFIKKQRTYFTKGEGKEKIYGATFEINENNVEKIYKLLDYTTGWKTQKVIVNGEQMKSGALRSALWCFRKKCMENEPLDYCEKDDYTKKHLKSGCKGIYTMDEKLKNGLEYGEWLSYGYVDTSIQKWIFNKEELKSRIKELIKDIRLCPLFKDNNIWALVEDLPSKIDPKIDKEWAFISANYEYWFWHDGKWLNTLGDSNFPGIHFMIGVKKLTSEEKDAILRFPMNL
;
A
#
# COMPACT_ATOMS: atom_id res chain seq x y z
N MET A 1 -17.46 -4.35 -24.61
CA MET A 1 -16.77 -3.87 -23.39
C MET A 1 -15.42 -3.26 -23.76
N PRO A 2 -14.94 -2.28 -23.00
CA PRO A 2 -13.64 -1.65 -23.24
C PRO A 2 -12.49 -2.68 -23.07
N PRO A 3 -11.49 -2.71 -23.97
CA PRO A 3 -10.40 -3.69 -23.93
C PRO A 3 -9.44 -3.48 -22.76
N ASP A 4 -9.47 -2.32 -22.11
CA ASP A 4 -8.65 -1.99 -20.95
C ASP A 4 -9.30 -2.35 -19.61
N LEU A 5 -10.53 -2.87 -19.54
CA LEU A 5 -11.30 -3.11 -18.29
C LEU A 5 -10.52 -3.78 -17.15
N PHE A 6 -9.62 -4.71 -17.48
CA PHE A 6 -8.83 -5.47 -16.50
C PHE A 6 -7.39 -4.95 -16.35
N LYS A 7 -7.08 -3.76 -16.87
CA LYS A 7 -5.81 -3.08 -16.74
C LYS A 7 -5.90 -1.93 -15.73
N GLU A 8 -4.77 -1.53 -15.15
CA GLU A 8 -4.74 -0.47 -14.13
C GLU A 8 -5.18 0.90 -14.70
N GLU A 9 -4.93 1.14 -15.98
CA GLU A 9 -5.24 2.41 -16.64
C GLU A 9 -6.74 2.62 -16.86
N PHE A 10 -7.56 1.56 -16.77
CA PHE A 10 -9.02 1.66 -16.94
C PHE A 10 -9.63 2.69 -16.01
N TYR A 11 -9.27 2.60 -14.73
CA TYR A 11 -9.76 3.49 -13.69
C TYR A 11 -9.22 4.90 -13.91
N GLU A 12 -7.91 5.06 -14.11
CA GLU A 12 -7.30 6.39 -14.26
C GLU A 12 -7.88 7.18 -15.44
N ARG A 13 -8.14 6.51 -16.57
CA ARG A 13 -8.77 7.13 -17.75
C ARG A 13 -10.22 7.53 -17.53
N ARG A 14 -10.90 6.96 -16.52
CA ARG A 14 -12.36 7.13 -16.30
C ARG A 14 -12.72 7.59 -14.89
N LYS A 15 -11.75 7.94 -14.03
CA LYS A 15 -11.98 8.26 -12.62
C LYS A 15 -13.01 9.37 -12.41
N TYR A 16 -13.02 10.39 -13.28
CA TYR A 16 -14.01 11.48 -13.21
C TYR A 16 -15.40 11.03 -13.66
N LEU A 17 -15.51 10.16 -14.66
CA LEU A 17 -16.79 9.56 -15.08
C LEU A 17 -17.36 8.65 -13.99
N ILE A 18 -16.51 7.80 -13.39
CA ILE A 18 -16.87 6.91 -12.28
C ILE A 18 -17.32 7.75 -11.08
N ARG A 19 -16.55 8.77 -10.70
CA ARG A 19 -16.91 9.68 -9.60
C ARG A 19 -18.25 10.38 -9.84
N ASN A 20 -18.47 10.91 -11.05
CA ASN A 20 -19.73 11.55 -11.40
C ASN A 20 -20.90 10.57 -11.30
N ARG A 21 -20.74 9.36 -11.85
CA ARG A 21 -21.77 8.32 -11.75
C ARG A 21 -22.05 7.93 -10.30
N CYS A 22 -21.04 7.76 -9.46
CA CYS A 22 -21.23 7.52 -8.04
C CYS A 22 -22.02 8.64 -7.35
N GLN A 23 -21.80 9.91 -7.73
CA GLN A 23 -22.55 11.05 -7.19
C GLN A 23 -24.00 11.05 -7.67
N GLU A 24 -24.25 10.81 -8.97
CA GLU A 24 -25.60 10.69 -9.53
C GLU A 24 -26.41 9.62 -8.82
N LEU A 25 -25.87 8.40 -8.75
CA LEU A 25 -26.52 7.35 -7.99
C LEU A 25 -26.27 7.43 -6.50
N LEU A 26 -25.71 8.50 -5.93
CA LEU A 26 -25.88 8.87 -4.52
C LEU A 26 -27.10 9.78 -4.31
N MET A 27 -27.37 10.69 -5.25
CA MET A 27 -28.49 11.64 -5.18
C MET A 27 -29.83 11.06 -5.69
N GLY A 28 -29.80 10.07 -6.58
CA GLY A 28 -31.00 9.45 -7.15
C GLY A 28 -31.54 8.23 -6.40
N ASP A 29 -32.54 7.56 -6.94
CA ASP A 29 -33.00 6.26 -6.45
C ASP A 29 -32.15 5.14 -7.05
N ILE A 30 -31.31 4.51 -6.22
CA ILE A 30 -30.41 3.43 -6.66
C ILE A 30 -31.13 2.11 -6.89
N ILE A 31 -32.25 1.87 -6.20
CA ILE A 31 -33.06 0.67 -6.40
C ILE A 31 -33.75 0.77 -7.75
N GLN A 32 -34.39 1.90 -8.04
CA GLN A 32 -34.98 2.15 -9.36
C GLN A 32 -33.94 2.05 -10.48
N LYS A 33 -32.74 2.61 -10.27
CA LYS A 33 -31.66 2.51 -11.25
C LYS A 33 -31.16 1.08 -11.49
N LEU A 34 -31.13 0.25 -10.43
CA LEU A 34 -30.81 -1.17 -10.55
C LEU A 34 -31.88 -1.90 -11.37
N ILE A 35 -33.16 -1.66 -11.08
CA ILE A 35 -34.30 -2.28 -11.79
C ILE A 35 -34.22 -1.95 -13.28
N GLU A 36 -34.14 -0.66 -13.63
CA GLU A 36 -33.99 -0.22 -15.03
C GLU A 36 -32.78 -0.85 -15.70
N SER A 37 -31.62 -0.83 -15.03
CA SER A 37 -30.40 -1.38 -15.59
C SER A 37 -30.47 -2.90 -15.78
N TYR A 38 -31.19 -3.61 -14.91
CA TYR A 38 -31.40 -5.04 -15.01
C TYR A 38 -32.30 -5.35 -16.21
N GLU A 39 -33.48 -4.71 -16.29
CA GLU A 39 -34.43 -4.91 -17.40
C GLU A 39 -33.81 -4.58 -18.77
N GLU A 40 -33.06 -3.48 -18.86
CA GLU A 40 -32.42 -3.06 -20.10
C GLU A 40 -31.29 -4.01 -20.56
N ASN A 41 -30.61 -4.70 -19.64
CA ASN A 41 -29.36 -5.40 -19.93
C ASN A 41 -29.33 -6.89 -19.59
N TYR A 42 -30.40 -7.43 -19.04
CA TYR A 42 -30.50 -8.85 -18.71
C TYR A 42 -30.14 -9.74 -19.90
N GLY A 43 -29.29 -10.74 -19.65
CA GLY A 43 -28.80 -11.67 -20.67
C GLY A 43 -27.72 -11.10 -21.61
N LYS A 44 -27.39 -9.81 -21.57
CA LYS A 44 -26.28 -9.25 -22.37
C LYS A 44 -24.93 -9.72 -21.82
N ASN A 45 -23.95 -9.87 -22.71
CA ASN A 45 -22.59 -10.24 -22.31
C ASN A 45 -21.93 -9.10 -21.51
N CYS A 46 -21.66 -9.36 -20.23
CA CYS A 46 -20.87 -8.51 -19.35
C CYS A 46 -19.88 -9.38 -18.59
N ARG A 47 -18.56 -9.19 -18.79
CA ARG A 47 -17.52 -10.00 -18.13
C ARG A 47 -17.47 -9.83 -16.61
N LEU A 48 -18.23 -8.89 -16.04
CA LEU A 48 -18.33 -8.69 -14.60
C LEU A 48 -19.48 -9.50 -13.97
N ILE A 49 -20.39 -10.04 -14.80
CA ILE A 49 -21.53 -10.84 -14.39
C ILE A 49 -21.31 -12.25 -14.93
N GLU A 50 -20.92 -13.17 -14.05
CA GLU A 50 -20.60 -14.55 -14.44
C GLU A 50 -21.86 -15.34 -14.79
N ASP A 51 -22.94 -15.14 -14.03
CA ASP A 51 -24.23 -15.78 -14.24
C ASP A 51 -25.36 -14.79 -13.91
N TRP A 52 -26.19 -14.48 -14.91
CA TRP A 52 -27.38 -13.62 -14.76
C TRP A 52 -28.50 -14.27 -13.95
N ASN A 53 -28.48 -15.59 -13.80
CA ASN A 53 -29.48 -16.37 -13.07
C ASN A 53 -29.06 -16.69 -11.64
N ALA A 54 -27.87 -16.27 -11.21
CA ALA A 54 -27.39 -16.53 -9.86
C ALA A 54 -28.26 -15.86 -8.79
N PHE A 55 -28.89 -14.72 -9.10
CA PHE A 55 -29.77 -13.99 -8.20
C PHE A 55 -30.95 -13.37 -8.95
N SER A 56 -32.13 -13.41 -8.34
CA SER A 56 -33.31 -12.67 -8.77
C SER A 56 -33.15 -11.17 -8.53
N LEU A 57 -33.96 -10.36 -9.23
CA LEU A 57 -34.00 -8.91 -9.01
C LEU A 57 -34.37 -8.56 -7.56
N ASP A 58 -35.30 -9.31 -6.96
CA ASP A 58 -35.70 -9.12 -5.57
C ASP A 58 -34.54 -9.34 -4.60
N GLU A 59 -33.71 -10.36 -4.84
CA GLU A 59 -32.49 -10.63 -4.05
C GLU A 59 -31.43 -9.53 -4.22
N LEU A 60 -31.23 -9.04 -5.45
CA LEU A 60 -30.26 -7.97 -5.75
C LEU A 60 -30.63 -6.64 -5.07
N VAL A 61 -31.91 -6.40 -4.81
CA VAL A 61 -32.39 -5.20 -4.10
C VAL A 61 -32.12 -5.27 -2.59
N ILE A 62 -31.94 -6.46 -2.00
CA ILE A 62 -31.80 -6.62 -0.54
C ILE A 62 -30.63 -5.81 0.04
N PRO A 63 -29.38 -5.88 -0.48
CA PRO A 63 -28.29 -5.08 0.04
C PRO A 63 -28.58 -3.57 -0.05
N LEU A 64 -29.28 -3.11 -1.10
CA LEU A 64 -29.64 -1.70 -1.27
C LEU A 64 -30.68 -1.21 -0.24
N LYS A 65 -31.52 -2.12 0.29
CA LYS A 65 -32.51 -1.80 1.34
C LYS A 65 -31.91 -1.82 2.75
N LEU A 66 -30.96 -2.72 3.01
CA LEU A 66 -30.44 -2.96 4.36
C LEU A 66 -29.17 -2.16 4.69
N VAL A 67 -28.52 -1.57 3.69
CA VAL A 67 -27.22 -0.92 3.84
C VAL A 67 -27.26 0.52 3.37
N GLU A 68 -26.62 1.40 4.15
CA GLU A 68 -26.37 2.78 3.73
C GLU A 68 -25.68 2.83 2.36
N LYS A 69 -26.33 3.54 1.45
CA LYS A 69 -25.97 3.67 0.05
C LYS A 69 -24.53 4.11 -0.19
N GLU A 70 -24.03 5.02 0.63
CA GLU A 70 -22.66 5.52 0.63
C GLU A 70 -21.64 4.38 0.84
N LYS A 71 -21.96 3.39 1.69
CA LYS A 71 -21.07 2.24 1.95
C LYS A 71 -21.01 1.31 0.74
N LEU A 72 -22.15 1.05 0.09
CA LEU A 72 -22.21 0.23 -1.12
C LEU A 72 -21.45 0.88 -2.28
N LEU A 73 -21.62 2.19 -2.48
CA LEU A 73 -20.89 2.93 -3.51
C LEU A 73 -19.38 2.92 -3.27
N LYS A 74 -18.92 2.93 -2.01
CA LYS A 74 -17.49 2.76 -1.67
C LYS A 74 -16.97 1.36 -2.03
N ILE A 75 -17.78 0.31 -1.88
CA ILE A 75 -17.44 -1.06 -2.32
C ILE A 75 -17.30 -1.09 -3.85
N PHE A 76 -18.26 -0.53 -4.59
CA PHE A 76 -18.19 -0.47 -6.06
C PHE A 76 -16.99 0.35 -6.54
N HIS A 77 -16.73 1.49 -5.92
CA HIS A 77 -15.56 2.30 -6.23
C HIS A 77 -14.26 1.55 -5.98
N ARG A 78 -14.15 0.81 -4.86
CA ARG A 78 -13.00 -0.06 -4.59
C ARG A 78 -12.81 -1.08 -5.71
N LEU A 79 -13.86 -1.83 -6.06
CA LEU A 79 -13.81 -2.80 -7.16
C LEU A 79 -13.32 -2.14 -8.45
N LEU A 80 -13.93 -1.03 -8.88
CA LEU A 80 -13.58 -0.35 -10.13
C LEU A 80 -12.17 0.26 -10.13
N SER A 81 -11.61 0.59 -8.95
CA SER A 81 -10.26 1.18 -8.88
C SER A 81 -9.13 0.23 -9.31
N ASN A 82 -9.36 -1.09 -9.22
CA ASN A 82 -8.48 -2.11 -9.79
C ASN A 82 -9.26 -3.43 -9.85
N PHE A 83 -10.13 -3.58 -10.84
CA PHE A 83 -11.12 -4.67 -10.84
C PHE A 83 -10.49 -6.06 -10.82
N ASN A 84 -9.38 -6.25 -11.54
CA ASN A 84 -8.70 -7.54 -11.59
C ASN A 84 -8.15 -7.98 -10.22
N ASN A 85 -7.61 -7.03 -9.44
CA ASN A 85 -7.07 -7.34 -8.11
C ASN A 85 -8.15 -7.31 -7.04
N ASN A 86 -9.03 -6.31 -7.05
CA ASN A 86 -10.00 -6.09 -5.99
C ASN A 86 -11.21 -7.04 -6.06
N ARG A 87 -11.47 -7.72 -7.17
CA ARG A 87 -12.50 -8.78 -7.19
C ARG A 87 -12.11 -10.02 -6.40
N ARG A 88 -10.83 -10.19 -6.06
CA ARG A 88 -10.31 -11.32 -5.29
C ARG A 88 -10.44 -11.04 -3.80
N GLY A 89 -10.76 -12.08 -3.02
CA GLY A 89 -10.77 -12.03 -1.56
C GLY A 89 -11.96 -11.33 -0.93
N LEU A 90 -13.03 -11.05 -1.68
CA LEU A 90 -14.31 -10.66 -1.07
C LEU A 90 -14.80 -11.81 -0.17
N PRO A 91 -15.41 -11.54 1.00
CA PRO A 91 -15.89 -12.60 1.89
C PRO A 91 -16.86 -13.56 1.20
N ASP A 92 -16.79 -14.84 1.57
CA ASP A 92 -17.57 -15.92 0.94
C ASP A 92 -19.09 -15.68 1.01
N LEU A 93 -19.59 -15.13 2.11
CA LEU A 93 -21.02 -15.02 2.39
C LEU A 93 -21.42 -13.59 2.79
N ILE A 94 -22.62 -13.21 2.34
CA ILE A 94 -23.41 -12.11 2.91
C ILE A 94 -24.54 -12.73 3.71
N LEU A 95 -24.63 -12.39 4.99
CA LEU A 95 -25.67 -12.86 5.89
C LEU A 95 -26.54 -11.67 6.30
N TYR A 96 -27.85 -11.84 6.14
CA TYR A 96 -28.79 -10.80 6.49
C TYR A 96 -30.09 -11.34 7.10
N ASN A 97 -30.76 -10.48 7.84
CA ASN A 97 -32.15 -10.58 8.22
C ASN A 97 -32.70 -9.15 8.38
N ASP A 98 -33.92 -9.00 8.88
CA ASP A 98 -34.58 -7.69 9.02
C ASP A 98 -33.76 -6.65 9.81
N ASN A 99 -32.86 -7.09 10.69
CA ASN A 99 -32.12 -6.21 11.62
C ASN A 99 -30.60 -6.29 11.48
N ARG A 100 -30.07 -7.15 10.60
CA ARG A 100 -28.62 -7.41 10.51
C ARG A 100 -28.21 -7.60 9.06
N PHE A 101 -27.05 -7.06 8.73
CA PHE A 101 -26.36 -7.31 7.47
C PHE A 101 -24.86 -7.38 7.77
N PHE A 102 -24.21 -8.49 7.45
CA PHE A 102 -22.78 -8.66 7.69
C PHE A 102 -22.14 -9.65 6.72
N PHE A 103 -20.82 -9.60 6.64
CA PHE A 103 -20.03 -10.50 5.82
C PHE A 103 -19.46 -11.64 6.66
N ALA A 104 -19.38 -12.83 6.10
CA ALA A 104 -18.74 -13.97 6.73
C ALA A 104 -17.73 -14.63 5.78
N GLU A 105 -16.55 -14.93 6.33
CA GLU A 105 -15.48 -15.68 5.67
C GLU A 105 -15.39 -17.06 6.31
N VAL A 106 -15.51 -18.12 5.50
CA VAL A 106 -15.49 -19.50 5.96
C VAL A 106 -14.10 -20.10 5.73
N LYS A 107 -13.54 -20.75 6.75
CA LYS A 107 -12.26 -21.48 6.62
C LYS A 107 -12.38 -22.90 7.15
N SER A 108 -12.03 -23.86 6.29
CA SER A 108 -11.77 -25.24 6.71
C SER A 108 -10.41 -25.34 7.41
N GLU A 109 -10.17 -26.46 8.09
CA GLU A 109 -9.01 -26.67 8.99
C GLU A 109 -7.64 -26.29 8.40
N ASN A 110 -7.46 -26.51 7.09
CA ASN A 110 -6.19 -26.28 6.40
C ASN A 110 -6.13 -24.94 5.64
N ASP A 111 -7.25 -24.20 5.56
CA ASP A 111 -7.31 -22.98 4.78
C ASP A 111 -6.60 -21.83 5.48
N LYS A 112 -5.81 -21.08 4.71
CA LYS A 112 -5.20 -19.83 5.15
C LYS A 112 -6.06 -18.65 4.74
N ILE A 113 -5.97 -17.57 5.50
CA ILE A 113 -6.55 -16.29 5.10
C ILE A 113 -5.52 -15.63 4.17
N THR A 114 -5.95 -15.27 2.97
CA THR A 114 -5.07 -14.63 1.99
C THR A 114 -4.91 -13.14 2.28
N GLU A 115 -3.92 -12.51 1.65
CA GLU A 115 -3.70 -11.06 1.79
C GLU A 115 -4.86 -10.24 1.21
N ASP A 116 -5.40 -10.64 0.06
CA ASP A 116 -6.55 -9.98 -0.55
C ASP A 116 -7.80 -10.06 0.35
N GLN A 117 -8.00 -11.19 1.05
CA GLN A 117 -9.07 -11.33 2.05
C GLN A 117 -8.88 -10.38 3.23
N LEU A 118 -7.67 -10.29 3.78
CA LEU A 118 -7.39 -9.35 4.87
C LEU A 118 -7.65 -7.90 4.47
N LYS A 119 -7.30 -7.52 3.23
CA LYS A 119 -7.59 -6.17 2.70
C LYS A 119 -9.09 -5.91 2.64
N TRP A 120 -9.88 -6.86 2.15
CA TRP A 120 -11.34 -6.74 2.15
C TRP A 120 -11.93 -6.67 3.56
N HIS A 121 -11.46 -7.52 4.47
CA HIS A 121 -11.97 -7.54 5.84
C HIS A 121 -11.68 -6.23 6.58
N ASP A 122 -10.46 -5.70 6.45
CA ASP A 122 -10.07 -4.41 7.02
C ASP A 122 -10.87 -3.27 6.37
N PHE A 123 -11.01 -3.26 5.05
CA PHE A 123 -11.81 -2.27 4.33
C PHE A 123 -13.28 -2.26 4.76
N LEU A 124 -13.94 -3.42 4.77
CA LEU A 124 -15.34 -3.56 5.17
C LEU A 124 -15.53 -3.17 6.64
N SER A 125 -14.63 -3.58 7.53
CA SER A 125 -14.66 -3.21 8.95
C SER A 125 -14.56 -1.69 9.14
N ARG A 126 -13.70 -1.01 8.39
CA ARG A 126 -13.55 0.46 8.44
C ARG A 126 -14.73 1.21 7.84
N LEU A 127 -15.47 0.59 6.93
CA LEU A 127 -16.78 1.08 6.47
C LEU A 127 -17.90 0.86 7.49
N GLY A 128 -17.62 0.15 8.59
CA GLY A 128 -18.58 -0.13 9.66
C GLY A 128 -19.37 -1.42 9.46
N PHE A 129 -19.00 -2.28 8.51
CA PHE A 129 -19.56 -3.62 8.42
C PHE A 129 -18.92 -4.53 9.45
N LYS A 130 -19.73 -5.45 9.96
CA LYS A 130 -19.21 -6.61 10.69
C LYS A 130 -18.68 -7.62 9.67
N VAL A 131 -17.47 -8.14 9.93
CA VAL A 131 -16.89 -9.25 9.18
C VAL A 131 -16.59 -10.37 10.17
N GLU A 132 -17.26 -11.50 10.02
CA GLU A 132 -17.08 -12.67 10.88
C GLU A 132 -16.22 -13.74 10.20
N LEU A 133 -15.35 -14.37 11.00
CA LEU A 133 -14.56 -15.50 10.56
C LEU A 133 -15.17 -16.78 11.13
N VAL A 134 -15.69 -17.63 10.24
CA VAL A 134 -16.31 -18.91 10.57
C VAL A 134 -15.26 -20.00 10.41
N LEU A 135 -14.77 -20.53 11.54
CA LEU A 135 -13.68 -21.51 11.58
C LEU A 135 -14.23 -22.91 11.84
N ILE A 136 -14.09 -23.80 10.86
CA ILE A 136 -14.55 -25.19 10.95
C ILE A 136 -13.36 -26.07 11.36
N ASN A 137 -13.53 -26.91 12.38
CA ASN A 137 -12.53 -27.87 12.85
C ASN A 137 -11.15 -27.28 13.21
N HIS A 138 -11.11 -26.04 13.71
CA HIS A 138 -9.87 -25.41 14.17
C HIS A 138 -9.62 -25.64 15.67
N THR A 139 -8.42 -26.06 16.03
CA THR A 139 -7.94 -26.08 17.41
C THR A 139 -7.83 -24.67 18.00
N LYS A 140 -7.85 -24.55 19.33
CA LYS A 140 -7.65 -23.26 20.04
C LYS A 140 -6.40 -22.52 19.58
N LYS A 141 -5.29 -23.26 19.37
CA LYS A 141 -4.01 -22.70 18.89
C LYS A 141 -4.12 -22.14 17.48
N GLN A 142 -4.79 -22.83 16.55
CA GLN A 142 -5.00 -22.32 15.20
C GLN A 142 -5.91 -21.06 15.22
N ILE A 143 -6.95 -21.05 16.05
CA ILE A 143 -7.83 -19.88 16.23
C ILE A 143 -7.02 -18.66 16.73
N GLU A 144 -6.17 -18.83 17.75
CA GLU A 144 -5.32 -17.77 18.26
C GLU A 144 -4.34 -17.24 17.21
N ASN A 145 -3.74 -18.13 16.41
CA ASN A 145 -2.84 -17.74 15.33
C ASN A 145 -3.57 -16.90 14.27
N LYS A 146 -4.79 -17.29 13.86
CA LYS A 146 -5.59 -16.49 12.92
C LYS A 146 -5.99 -15.14 13.51
N LYS A 147 -6.36 -15.08 14.79
CA LYS A 147 -6.68 -13.80 15.48
C LYS A 147 -5.51 -12.82 15.47
N LYS A 148 -4.27 -13.31 15.56
CA LYS A 148 -3.06 -12.46 15.50
C LYS A 148 -2.87 -11.81 14.13
N ILE A 149 -3.29 -12.46 13.04
CA ILE A 149 -3.18 -11.92 11.67
C ILE A 149 -3.97 -10.60 11.54
N TYR A 150 -5.13 -10.50 12.18
CA TYR A 150 -5.98 -9.29 12.19
C TYR A 150 -5.49 -8.20 13.15
N LYS A 151 -4.50 -8.49 14.01
CA LYS A 151 -3.97 -7.56 15.01
C LYS A 151 -2.44 -7.56 14.92
N PRO A 152 -1.89 -7.11 13.79
CA PRO A 152 -0.45 -7.14 13.59
C PRO A 152 0.26 -6.25 14.62
N GLY A 153 1.42 -6.73 15.07
CA GLY A 153 2.32 -6.00 15.97
C GLY A 153 3.77 -6.35 15.67
N SER A 154 4.67 -5.38 15.81
CA SER A 154 6.09 -5.50 15.41
C SER A 154 7.07 -5.53 16.60
N GLY A 155 6.58 -5.36 17.82
CA GLY A 155 7.44 -5.35 19.00
C GLY A 155 6.89 -4.50 20.14
N LYS A 156 7.78 -4.14 21.06
CA LYS A 156 7.44 -3.33 22.24
C LYS A 156 8.34 -2.11 22.35
N VAL A 157 7.74 -0.98 22.72
CA VAL A 157 8.44 0.26 23.06
C VAL A 157 8.22 0.58 24.53
N THR A 158 9.30 0.82 25.27
CA THR A 158 9.27 1.38 26.61
C THR A 158 9.71 2.84 26.54
N ILE A 159 8.84 3.74 26.97
CA ILE A 159 9.17 5.16 27.11
C ILE A 159 9.25 5.45 28.59
N LYS A 160 10.37 6.03 29.03
CA LYS A 160 10.56 6.48 30.41
C LYS A 160 11.16 7.87 30.45
N PHE A 161 10.86 8.61 31.51
CA PHE A 161 11.39 9.94 31.75
C PHE A 161 11.49 10.23 33.24
N GLY A 162 12.46 11.07 33.59
CA GLY A 162 12.66 11.57 34.94
C GLY A 162 12.12 12.99 35.11
N TYR A 163 12.79 13.79 35.92
CA TYR A 163 12.46 15.20 36.09
C TYR A 163 12.65 16.01 34.78
N SER A 164 11.83 17.06 34.64
CA SER A 164 11.90 18.06 33.57
C SER A 164 11.26 19.37 34.07
N THR A 165 11.77 20.51 33.61
CA THR A 165 11.18 21.84 33.87
C THR A 165 10.06 22.21 32.89
N SER A 166 9.75 21.33 31.93
CA SER A 166 8.73 21.59 30.92
C SER A 166 7.32 21.73 31.52
N LYS A 167 6.54 22.67 30.98
CA LYS A 167 5.10 22.84 31.30
C LYS A 167 4.27 21.56 31.07
N TYR A 168 4.70 20.67 30.16
CA TYR A 168 4.00 19.43 29.86
C TYR A 168 4.24 18.31 30.89
N ARG A 169 5.07 18.55 31.92
CA ARG A 169 5.43 17.50 32.90
C ARG A 169 4.23 16.93 33.64
N GLY A 170 3.31 17.79 34.10
CA GLY A 170 2.09 17.34 34.79
C GLY A 170 1.26 16.40 33.91
N GLU A 171 1.02 16.80 32.67
CA GLU A 171 0.26 16.03 31.69
C GLU A 171 0.95 14.72 31.30
N ALA A 172 2.27 14.71 31.14
CA ALA A 172 3.04 13.49 30.87
C ALA A 172 2.86 12.46 32.00
N ILE A 173 2.96 12.89 33.26
CA ILE A 173 2.80 12.01 34.43
C ILE A 173 1.36 11.53 34.54
N LYS A 174 0.37 12.42 34.37
CA LYS A 174 -1.04 12.07 34.41
C LYS A 174 -1.40 11.07 33.32
N PHE A 175 -0.85 11.24 32.12
CA PHE A 175 -1.07 10.34 31.00
C PHE A 175 -0.40 8.97 31.23
N ILE A 176 0.87 8.94 31.63
CA ILE A 176 1.61 7.68 31.75
C ILE A 176 1.08 6.80 32.91
N LYS A 177 0.59 7.40 34.00
CA LYS A 177 -0.03 6.69 35.12
C LYS A 177 -1.31 5.93 34.75
N LYS A 178 -2.00 6.34 33.68
CA LYS A 178 -3.21 5.68 33.19
C LYS A 178 -2.93 4.47 32.31
N GLN A 179 -1.67 4.22 31.96
CA GLN A 179 -1.30 3.11 31.08
C GLN A 179 -1.24 1.81 31.89
N ARG A 180 -1.76 0.73 31.31
CA ARG A 180 -1.81 -0.59 31.96
C ARG A 180 -0.44 -1.09 32.43
N THR A 181 0.61 -0.73 31.71
CA THR A 181 2.00 -1.17 31.93
C THR A 181 2.85 -0.11 32.64
N TYR A 182 2.20 0.85 33.29
CA TYR A 182 2.87 1.89 34.06
C TYR A 182 3.77 1.31 35.14
N PHE A 183 4.94 1.92 35.32
CA PHE A 183 5.84 1.65 36.43
C PHE A 183 6.57 2.92 36.88
N THR A 184 7.14 2.85 38.09
CA THR A 184 8.09 3.85 38.59
C THR A 184 9.34 3.22 39.13
N LYS A 185 10.45 3.97 39.10
CA LYS A 185 11.70 3.59 39.75
C LYS A 185 12.29 4.82 40.45
N GLY A 186 12.88 4.64 41.63
CA GLY A 186 13.47 5.71 42.43
C GLY A 186 12.45 6.58 43.15
N GLU A 187 12.95 7.48 44.00
CA GLU A 187 12.15 8.35 44.86
C GLU A 187 12.56 9.83 44.71
N GLY A 188 11.70 10.74 45.20
CA GLY A 188 11.97 12.18 45.19
C GLY A 188 12.34 12.74 43.81
N LYS A 189 13.51 13.39 43.73
CA LYS A 189 14.04 14.02 42.51
C LYS A 189 14.56 12.99 41.48
N GLU A 190 14.88 11.78 41.89
CA GLU A 190 15.37 10.70 41.01
C GLU A 190 14.24 9.83 40.44
N LYS A 191 12.99 10.16 40.77
CA LYS A 191 11.83 9.38 40.35
C LYS A 191 11.67 9.35 38.83
N ILE A 192 11.66 8.14 38.28
CA ILE A 192 11.43 7.84 36.86
C ILE A 192 10.00 7.31 36.70
N TYR A 193 9.32 7.77 35.66
CA TYR A 193 8.02 7.29 35.21
C TYR A 193 8.22 6.54 33.89
N GLY A 194 7.63 5.36 33.74
CA GLY A 194 7.73 4.58 32.51
C GLY A 194 6.48 3.78 32.19
N ALA A 195 6.33 3.41 30.93
CA ALA A 195 5.31 2.49 30.45
C ALA A 195 5.80 1.78 29.18
N THR A 196 5.31 0.55 28.98
CA THR A 196 5.65 -0.29 27.82
C THR A 196 4.42 -0.53 26.94
N PHE A 197 4.55 -0.26 25.65
CA PHE A 197 3.48 -0.40 24.68
C PHE A 197 3.86 -1.44 23.63
N GLU A 198 2.90 -2.27 23.22
CA GLU A 198 3.03 -3.01 21.97
C GLU A 198 2.85 -2.05 20.81
N ILE A 199 3.69 -2.16 19.78
CA ILE A 199 3.57 -1.37 18.57
C ILE A 199 2.46 -1.98 17.72
N ASN A 200 1.28 -1.38 17.75
CA ASN A 200 0.08 -1.77 17.00
C ASN A 200 -0.88 -0.57 16.87
N GLU A 201 -1.98 -0.76 16.14
CA GLU A 201 -2.97 0.29 15.85
C GLU A 201 -3.58 0.91 17.13
N ASN A 202 -3.78 0.10 18.18
CA ASN A 202 -4.38 0.55 19.44
C ASN A 202 -3.47 1.42 20.31
N ASN A 203 -2.16 1.41 20.06
CA ASN A 203 -1.17 2.05 20.91
C ASN A 203 -0.32 3.09 20.18
N VAL A 204 -0.29 3.10 18.84
CA VAL A 204 0.57 4.03 18.08
C VAL A 204 0.32 5.49 18.47
N GLU A 205 -0.93 5.92 18.64
CA GLU A 205 -1.22 7.30 19.06
C GLU A 205 -0.80 7.58 20.51
N LYS A 206 -0.93 6.59 21.41
CA LYS A 206 -0.49 6.71 22.80
C LYS A 206 1.03 6.86 22.89
N ILE A 207 1.76 6.12 22.05
CA ILE A 207 3.21 6.22 21.90
C ILE A 207 3.57 7.64 21.48
N TYR A 208 3.00 8.16 20.38
CA TYR A 208 3.29 9.51 19.89
C TYR A 208 2.96 10.58 20.92
N LYS A 209 1.78 10.51 21.55
CA LYS A 209 1.39 11.46 22.59
C LYS A 209 2.41 11.55 23.74
N LEU A 210 2.94 10.41 24.17
CA LEU A 210 3.97 10.37 25.21
C LEU A 210 5.30 10.93 24.72
N LEU A 211 5.72 10.57 23.50
CA LEU A 211 6.92 11.13 22.89
C LEU A 211 6.80 12.66 22.78
N ASP A 212 5.62 13.18 22.41
CA ASP A 212 5.35 14.60 22.18
C ASP A 212 5.42 15.39 23.48
N TYR A 213 4.75 14.92 24.54
CA TYR A 213 4.85 15.54 25.87
C TYR A 213 6.29 15.61 26.40
N THR A 214 7.13 14.64 26.01
CA THR A 214 8.49 14.49 26.53
C THR A 214 9.57 14.89 25.53
N THR A 215 9.18 15.58 24.45
CA THR A 215 10.09 16.05 23.40
C THR A 215 11.14 17.00 23.97
N GLY A 216 12.40 16.78 23.61
CA GLY A 216 13.53 17.61 24.03
C GLY A 216 13.98 17.38 25.48
N TRP A 217 13.33 16.50 26.25
CA TRP A 217 13.76 16.24 27.62
C TRP A 217 15.00 15.36 27.65
N LYS A 218 16.07 15.82 28.30
CA LYS A 218 17.32 15.05 28.47
C LYS A 218 17.10 13.70 29.16
N THR A 219 16.06 13.60 29.99
CA THR A 219 15.71 12.39 30.76
C THR A 219 14.84 11.41 29.98
N GLN A 220 14.33 11.78 28.79
CA GLN A 220 13.55 10.87 27.95
C GLN A 220 14.45 9.73 27.46
N LYS A 221 14.01 8.49 27.68
CA LYS A 221 14.63 7.29 27.12
C LYS A 221 13.56 6.46 26.41
N VAL A 222 13.82 6.14 25.16
CA VAL A 222 12.99 5.30 24.30
C VAL A 222 13.75 4.00 24.06
N ILE A 223 13.15 2.88 24.45
CA ILE A 223 13.75 1.55 24.36
C ILE A 223 12.82 0.69 23.51
N VAL A 224 13.27 0.25 22.35
CA VAL A 224 12.50 -0.59 21.44
C VAL A 224 13.14 -1.97 21.38
N ASN A 225 12.37 -3.00 21.70
CA ASN A 225 12.84 -4.40 21.72
C ASN A 225 14.13 -4.61 22.54
N GLY A 226 14.33 -3.80 23.59
CA GLY A 226 15.52 -3.88 24.47
C GLY A 226 16.63 -2.90 24.12
N GLU A 227 16.61 -2.31 22.92
CA GLU A 227 17.64 -1.37 22.46
C GLU A 227 17.20 0.09 22.62
N GLN A 228 18.09 0.94 23.11
CA GLN A 228 17.79 2.36 23.21
C GLN A 228 17.91 3.03 21.85
N MET A 229 16.89 3.81 21.45
CA MET A 229 16.90 4.57 20.20
C MET A 229 16.52 6.03 20.38
N LYS A 230 16.80 6.85 19.38
CA LYS A 230 16.39 8.26 19.36
C LYS A 230 14.87 8.37 19.15
N SER A 231 14.26 9.29 19.89
CA SER A 231 12.83 9.62 19.79
C SER A 231 12.40 10.04 18.37
N GLY A 232 13.26 10.77 17.66
CA GLY A 232 13.04 11.13 16.25
C GLY A 232 13.04 9.91 15.32
N ALA A 233 13.97 8.97 15.49
CA ALA A 233 14.03 7.77 14.67
C ALA A 233 12.77 6.90 14.83
N LEU A 234 12.26 6.74 16.06
CA LEU A 234 11.00 6.02 16.28
C LEU A 234 9.81 6.72 15.61
N ARG A 235 9.76 8.06 15.66
CA ARG A 235 8.70 8.84 14.97
C ARG A 235 8.79 8.68 13.47
N SER A 236 9.97 8.70 12.87
CA SER A 236 10.11 8.51 11.43
C SER A 236 9.67 7.11 11.03
N ALA A 237 10.12 6.09 11.76
CA ALA A 237 9.80 4.69 11.49
C ALA A 237 8.29 4.37 11.55
N LEU A 238 7.55 5.03 12.45
CA LEU A 238 6.12 4.78 12.65
C LEU A 238 5.20 5.81 11.97
N TRP A 239 5.74 6.84 11.31
CA TRP A 239 4.96 7.96 10.79
C TRP A 239 3.88 7.50 9.81
N CYS A 240 4.27 6.67 8.83
CA CYS A 240 3.37 6.17 7.80
C CYS A 240 2.25 5.30 8.41
N PHE A 241 2.59 4.43 9.36
CA PHE A 241 1.63 3.58 10.06
C PHE A 241 0.65 4.41 10.92
N ARG A 242 1.15 5.40 11.67
CA ARG A 242 0.31 6.31 12.44
C ARG A 242 -0.66 7.07 11.54
N LYS A 243 -0.19 7.63 10.43
CA LYS A 243 -1.02 8.37 9.48
C LYS A 243 -2.18 7.51 8.97
N LYS A 244 -1.90 6.27 8.53
CA LYS A 244 -2.94 5.29 8.16
C LYS A 244 -3.99 5.12 9.27
N CYS A 245 -3.55 4.93 10.51
CA CYS A 245 -4.45 4.71 11.66
C CYS A 245 -5.30 5.96 11.96
N MET A 246 -4.71 7.16 11.90
CA MET A 246 -5.40 8.43 12.15
C MET A 246 -6.44 8.74 11.07
N GLU A 247 -6.14 8.45 9.81
CA GLU A 247 -7.03 8.66 8.67
C GLU A 247 -8.06 7.53 8.51
N ASN A 248 -7.99 6.50 9.36
CA ASN A 248 -8.80 5.28 9.27
C ASN A 248 -8.75 4.65 7.86
N GLU A 249 -7.57 4.67 7.25
CA GLU A 249 -7.34 4.15 5.90
C GLU A 249 -7.23 2.62 5.90
N PRO A 250 -7.72 1.93 4.86
CA PRO A 250 -7.63 0.47 4.76
C PRO A 250 -6.20 -0.01 4.49
N LEU A 251 -5.96 -1.32 4.56
CA LEU A 251 -4.64 -1.93 4.26
C LEU A 251 -4.07 -1.54 2.89
N ASP A 252 -4.91 -1.26 1.89
CA ASP A 252 -4.51 -0.77 0.56
C ASP A 252 -3.73 0.54 0.59
N TYR A 253 -3.85 1.31 1.68
CA TYR A 253 -3.04 2.51 1.91
C TYR A 253 -1.56 2.23 1.72
N CYS A 254 -1.09 1.05 2.16
CA CYS A 254 0.32 0.66 2.06
C CYS A 254 0.78 0.48 0.61
N GLU A 255 -0.11 0.27 -0.35
CA GLU A 255 0.23 -0.13 -1.71
C GLU A 255 0.01 0.98 -2.74
N LYS A 256 -0.20 2.23 -2.30
CA LYS A 256 -0.50 3.33 -3.22
C LYS A 256 0.45 4.51 -3.04
N ASP A 257 0.85 5.08 -4.17
CA ASP A 257 1.59 6.34 -4.22
C ASP A 257 0.75 7.52 -3.75
N ASP A 258 1.33 8.39 -2.93
CA ASP A 258 0.62 9.56 -2.41
C ASP A 258 0.29 10.58 -3.50
N TYR A 259 1.15 10.70 -4.51
CA TYR A 259 1.06 11.68 -5.59
C TYR A 259 0.38 11.09 -6.82
N THR A 260 0.89 9.97 -7.32
CA THR A 260 0.41 9.36 -8.57
C THR A 260 -0.80 8.47 -8.36
N LYS A 261 -1.08 8.05 -7.12
CA LYS A 261 -2.12 7.06 -6.75
C LYS A 261 -1.97 5.68 -7.40
N LYS A 262 -0.86 5.44 -8.12
CA LYS A 262 -0.54 4.15 -8.73
C LYS A 262 -0.22 3.10 -7.68
N HIS A 263 -0.44 1.83 -8.03
CA HIS A 263 -0.07 0.70 -7.19
C HIS A 263 1.45 0.58 -7.07
N LEU A 264 1.92 0.24 -5.88
CA LEU A 264 3.32 0.05 -5.58
C LEU A 264 3.73 -1.40 -5.75
N LYS A 265 4.73 -1.64 -6.59
CA LYS A 265 5.32 -2.96 -6.80
C LYS A 265 5.97 -3.48 -5.53
N SER A 266 6.58 -2.61 -4.72
CA SER A 266 7.11 -3.01 -3.41
C SER A 266 6.04 -3.38 -2.39
N GLY A 267 4.78 -2.96 -2.61
CA GLY A 267 3.70 -3.09 -1.64
C GLY A 267 3.87 -2.24 -0.37
N CYS A 268 4.82 -1.30 -0.34
CA CYS A 268 5.08 -0.50 0.86
C CYS A 268 5.31 0.99 0.58
N LYS A 269 4.32 1.79 0.96
CA LYS A 269 4.35 3.26 1.00
C LYS A 269 5.43 3.81 1.93
N GLY A 270 5.81 3.06 2.96
CA GLY A 270 6.92 3.44 3.84
C GLY A 270 8.22 3.71 3.08
N ILE A 271 8.40 3.09 1.91
CA ILE A 271 9.56 3.32 1.05
C ILE A 271 9.64 4.77 0.56
N TYR A 272 8.55 5.53 0.50
CA TYR A 272 8.62 6.96 0.15
C TYR A 272 9.37 7.83 1.16
N THR A 273 9.50 7.34 2.39
CA THR A 273 10.34 8.01 3.40
C THR A 273 11.82 7.61 3.28
N MET A 274 12.14 6.72 2.33
CA MET A 274 13.48 6.26 2.02
C MET A 274 14.08 7.03 0.82
N ASP A 275 15.28 6.61 0.43
CA ASP A 275 16.06 7.08 -0.72
C ASP A 275 15.23 7.21 -2.02
N GLU A 276 15.13 8.43 -2.56
CA GLU A 276 14.35 8.74 -3.76
C GLU A 276 14.81 7.95 -4.99
N LYS A 277 16.13 7.73 -5.13
CA LYS A 277 16.67 7.01 -6.28
C LYS A 277 16.28 5.54 -6.25
N LEU A 278 16.26 4.94 -5.06
CA LEU A 278 15.80 3.56 -4.85
C LEU A 278 14.32 3.40 -5.19
N LYS A 279 13.48 4.34 -4.72
CA LYS A 279 12.06 4.39 -5.05
C LYS A 279 11.86 4.43 -6.57
N ASN A 280 12.55 5.33 -7.28
CA ASN A 280 12.40 5.46 -8.72
C ASN A 280 12.80 4.19 -9.46
N GLY A 281 13.88 3.54 -9.01
CA GLY A 281 14.31 2.24 -9.55
C GLY A 281 13.28 1.13 -9.34
N LEU A 282 12.81 0.93 -8.11
CA LEU A 282 11.91 -0.18 -7.77
C LEU A 282 10.50 -0.01 -8.34
N GLU A 283 9.92 1.19 -8.23
CA GLU A 283 8.53 1.42 -8.59
C GLU A 283 8.36 1.77 -10.06
N TYR A 284 9.23 2.65 -10.56
CA TYR A 284 9.12 3.24 -11.90
C TYR A 284 10.10 2.63 -12.90
N GLY A 285 11.03 1.78 -12.44
CA GLY A 285 12.03 1.17 -13.30
C GLY A 285 13.10 2.14 -13.79
N GLU A 286 13.24 3.30 -13.13
CA GLU A 286 14.17 4.37 -13.50
C GLU A 286 15.42 4.31 -12.60
N TRP A 287 16.56 3.94 -13.18
CA TRP A 287 17.81 3.72 -12.46
C TRP A 287 18.87 4.73 -12.88
N LEU A 288 19.15 5.68 -11.99
CA LEU A 288 20.23 6.67 -12.09
C LEU A 288 21.38 6.40 -11.10
N SER A 289 21.27 5.34 -10.30
CA SER A 289 22.23 4.92 -9.27
C SER A 289 22.21 3.42 -9.09
N TYR A 290 23.08 2.91 -8.20
CA TYR A 290 23.27 1.48 -7.95
C TYR A 290 23.71 0.74 -9.22
N GLY A 291 24.54 1.41 -10.00
CA GLY A 291 25.05 0.97 -11.28
C GLY A 291 25.67 2.14 -12.04
N TYR A 292 26.16 1.86 -13.24
CA TYR A 292 26.75 2.87 -14.11
C TYR A 292 26.61 2.48 -15.58
N VAL A 293 26.70 3.46 -16.48
CA VAL A 293 26.84 3.21 -17.91
C VAL A 293 28.31 2.93 -18.21
N ASP A 294 28.62 1.71 -18.61
CA ASP A 294 29.92 1.37 -19.19
C ASP A 294 29.92 1.78 -20.66
N THR A 295 30.57 2.90 -20.95
CA THR A 295 30.59 3.50 -22.29
C THR A 295 31.43 2.69 -23.28
N SER A 296 32.33 1.82 -22.81
CA SER A 296 33.18 1.00 -23.69
C SER A 296 32.38 -0.11 -24.36
N ILE A 297 31.48 -0.75 -23.59
CA ILE A 297 30.58 -1.80 -24.06
C ILE A 297 29.17 -1.30 -24.35
N GLN A 298 28.90 -0.01 -24.09
CA GLN A 298 27.62 0.68 -24.25
C GLN A 298 26.47 -0.02 -23.50
N LYS A 299 26.68 -0.35 -22.22
CA LYS A 299 25.70 -1.08 -21.39
C LYS A 299 25.58 -0.45 -20.02
N TRP A 300 24.41 -0.58 -19.41
CA TRP A 300 24.27 -0.33 -17.99
C TRP A 300 24.68 -1.57 -17.20
N ILE A 301 25.47 -1.38 -16.14
CA ILE A 301 25.93 -2.43 -15.24
C ILE A 301 25.37 -2.13 -13.84
N PHE A 302 24.57 -3.04 -13.31
CA PHE A 302 24.03 -2.90 -11.96
C PHE A 302 25.07 -3.26 -10.90
N ASN A 303 25.18 -2.42 -9.87
CA ASN A 303 25.86 -2.73 -8.62
C ASN A 303 24.85 -3.34 -7.63
N LYS A 304 24.53 -4.62 -7.81
CA LYS A 304 23.53 -5.32 -6.97
C LYS A 304 23.94 -5.39 -5.50
N GLU A 305 25.23 -5.43 -5.18
CA GLU A 305 25.69 -5.52 -3.79
C GLU A 305 25.49 -4.19 -3.04
N GLU A 306 25.80 -3.07 -3.68
CA GLU A 306 25.48 -1.73 -3.15
C GLU A 306 23.97 -1.56 -2.96
N LEU A 307 23.16 -1.94 -3.96
CA LEU A 307 21.70 -1.90 -3.89
C LEU A 307 21.16 -2.69 -2.69
N LYS A 308 21.58 -3.96 -2.54
CA LYS A 308 21.17 -4.83 -1.42
C LYS A 308 21.60 -4.24 -0.07
N SER A 309 22.81 -3.70 0.02
CA SER A 309 23.32 -3.08 1.24
C SER A 309 22.46 -1.88 1.65
N ARG A 310 22.15 -1.00 0.70
CA ARG A 310 21.30 0.17 0.92
C ARG A 310 19.89 -0.20 1.35
N ILE A 311 19.28 -1.20 0.72
CA ILE A 311 17.96 -1.71 1.11
C ILE A 311 17.98 -2.23 2.55
N LYS A 312 18.98 -3.02 2.94
CA LYS A 312 19.10 -3.54 4.33
C LYS A 312 19.19 -2.42 5.35
N GLU A 313 19.96 -1.37 5.06
CA GLU A 313 20.08 -0.20 5.92
C GLU A 313 18.72 0.49 6.14
N LEU A 314 18.02 0.79 5.05
CA LEU A 314 16.74 1.49 5.08
C LEU A 314 15.63 0.68 5.76
N ILE A 315 15.60 -0.63 5.52
CA ILE A 315 14.60 -1.54 6.08
C ILE A 315 14.72 -1.64 7.61
N LYS A 316 15.91 -1.42 8.20
CA LYS A 316 16.15 -1.55 9.64
C LYS A 316 15.14 -0.78 10.49
N ASP A 317 14.85 0.47 10.10
CA ASP A 317 13.91 1.32 10.83
C ASP A 317 12.46 1.03 10.44
N ILE A 318 12.18 0.78 9.16
CA ILE A 318 10.82 0.51 8.67
C ILE A 318 10.24 -0.80 9.21
N ARG A 319 11.09 -1.76 9.60
CA ARG A 319 10.69 -3.00 10.29
C ARG A 319 9.94 -2.78 11.59
N LEU A 320 9.97 -1.57 12.16
CA LEU A 320 9.12 -1.22 13.30
C LEU A 320 7.65 -1.03 12.92
N CYS A 321 7.31 -0.84 11.66
CA CYS A 321 5.92 -0.80 11.21
C CYS A 321 5.29 -2.20 11.30
N PRO A 322 4.14 -2.37 12.00
CA PRO A 322 3.46 -3.67 12.12
C PRO A 322 2.99 -4.29 10.80
N LEU A 323 2.85 -3.47 9.75
CA LEU A 323 2.34 -3.90 8.44
C LEU A 323 3.46 -4.12 7.42
N PHE A 324 4.71 -3.86 7.79
CA PHE A 324 5.81 -3.93 6.83
C PHE A 324 6.15 -5.37 6.44
N LYS A 325 6.31 -5.59 5.14
CA LYS A 325 6.80 -6.83 4.52
C LYS A 325 7.84 -6.44 3.48
N ASP A 326 8.97 -7.15 3.44
CA ASP A 326 10.06 -6.89 2.48
C ASP A 326 10.13 -7.89 1.33
N ASN A 327 9.27 -8.92 1.31
CA ASN A 327 9.28 -9.97 0.28
C ASN A 327 9.25 -9.40 -1.15
N ASN A 328 8.33 -8.48 -1.43
CA ASN A 328 8.18 -7.90 -2.77
C ASN A 328 9.39 -7.03 -3.15
N ILE A 329 10.00 -6.34 -2.19
CA ILE A 329 11.20 -5.53 -2.43
C ILE A 329 12.34 -6.44 -2.88
N TRP A 330 12.56 -7.55 -2.16
CA TRP A 330 13.64 -8.49 -2.51
C TRP A 330 13.37 -9.21 -3.83
N ALA A 331 12.12 -9.61 -4.08
CA ALA A 331 11.74 -10.21 -5.37
C ALA A 331 12.03 -9.26 -6.55
N LEU A 332 11.72 -7.97 -6.42
CA LEU A 332 12.04 -6.96 -7.45
C LEU A 332 13.56 -6.85 -7.70
N VAL A 333 14.37 -6.86 -6.64
CA VAL A 333 15.84 -6.76 -6.74
C VAL A 333 16.45 -8.02 -7.35
N GLU A 334 15.89 -9.18 -7.03
CA GLU A 334 16.32 -10.48 -7.57
C GLU A 334 16.03 -10.55 -9.08
N ASP A 335 14.87 -10.07 -9.52
CA ASP A 335 14.44 -10.02 -10.93
C ASP A 335 15.26 -9.05 -11.80
N LEU A 336 15.96 -8.08 -11.21
CA LEU A 336 16.80 -7.16 -11.99
C LEU A 336 17.88 -7.93 -12.77
N PRO A 337 18.16 -7.60 -14.04
CA PRO A 337 19.31 -8.17 -14.74
C PRO A 337 20.63 -7.66 -14.11
N SER A 338 21.76 -8.32 -14.40
CA SER A 338 23.07 -7.80 -13.99
C SER A 338 23.58 -6.68 -14.91
N LYS A 339 23.15 -6.70 -16.17
CA LYS A 339 23.47 -5.70 -17.19
C LYS A 339 22.29 -5.50 -18.13
N ILE A 340 22.18 -4.31 -18.71
CA ILE A 340 21.18 -3.97 -19.71
C ILE A 340 21.88 -3.41 -20.94
N ASP A 341 21.51 -3.93 -22.10
CA ASP A 341 21.89 -3.44 -23.42
C ASP A 341 20.62 -2.97 -24.13
N PRO A 342 20.27 -1.67 -24.11
CA PRO A 342 19.04 -1.18 -24.72
C PRO A 342 18.94 -1.43 -26.24
N LYS A 343 20.02 -1.85 -26.92
CA LYS A 343 19.94 -2.31 -28.32
C LYS A 343 19.29 -3.68 -28.46
N ILE A 344 19.49 -4.55 -27.46
CA ILE A 344 19.00 -5.93 -27.41
C ILE A 344 17.75 -6.01 -26.52
N ASP A 345 17.82 -5.44 -25.32
CA ASP A 345 16.78 -5.41 -24.31
C ASP A 345 15.74 -4.33 -24.64
N LYS A 346 14.88 -4.60 -25.62
CA LYS A 346 13.88 -3.65 -26.18
C LYS A 346 12.92 -3.01 -25.18
N GLU A 347 12.82 -3.62 -24.01
CA GLU A 347 12.01 -3.16 -22.89
C GLU A 347 12.66 -2.00 -22.12
N TRP A 348 13.92 -1.68 -22.43
CA TRP A 348 14.74 -0.70 -21.72
C TRP A 348 15.22 0.41 -22.65
N ALA A 349 15.36 1.60 -22.08
CA ALA A 349 15.96 2.77 -22.68
C ALA A 349 17.14 3.25 -21.82
N PHE A 350 18.12 3.92 -22.42
CA PHE A 350 19.04 4.77 -21.67
C PHE A 350 18.36 6.06 -21.24
N ILE A 351 18.87 6.68 -20.17
CA ILE A 351 18.49 8.01 -19.71
C ILE A 351 19.66 8.95 -19.98
N SER A 352 19.43 10.04 -20.72
CA SER A 352 20.45 11.06 -20.99
C SER A 352 20.63 12.03 -19.81
N ALA A 353 21.71 12.82 -19.82
CA ALA A 353 21.94 13.90 -18.86
C ALA A 353 20.81 14.96 -18.83
N ASN A 354 20.02 15.05 -19.90
CA ASN A 354 18.83 15.91 -20.01
C ASN A 354 17.54 15.17 -19.60
N TYR A 355 17.64 13.97 -19.02
CA TYR A 355 16.53 13.12 -18.58
C TYR A 355 15.61 12.63 -19.71
N GLU A 356 16.14 12.53 -20.93
CA GLU A 356 15.42 11.95 -22.06
C GLU A 356 15.64 10.43 -22.12
N TYR A 357 14.60 9.68 -22.51
CA TYR A 357 14.68 8.23 -22.62
C TYR A 357 14.99 7.82 -24.06
N TRP A 358 16.17 7.24 -24.28
CA TRP A 358 16.68 6.82 -25.58
C TRP A 358 16.63 5.30 -25.74
N PHE A 359 15.84 4.81 -26.69
CA PHE A 359 15.64 3.37 -26.96
C PHE A 359 16.08 3.03 -28.39
N TRP A 360 16.40 1.75 -28.62
CA TRP A 360 16.87 1.28 -29.92
C TRP A 360 15.76 0.64 -30.73
N HIS A 361 15.43 1.25 -31.87
CA HIS A 361 14.37 0.80 -32.77
C HIS A 361 14.84 0.90 -34.21
N ASP A 362 14.63 -0.15 -35.00
CA ASP A 362 14.97 -0.21 -36.44
C ASP A 362 16.37 0.31 -36.80
N GLY A 363 17.37 -0.12 -36.03
CA GLY A 363 18.78 0.19 -36.29
C GLY A 363 19.20 1.62 -35.94
N LYS A 364 18.34 2.41 -35.29
CA LYS A 364 18.66 3.75 -34.80
C LYS A 364 18.22 3.97 -33.35
N TRP A 365 18.83 4.95 -32.72
CA TRP A 365 18.37 5.48 -31.44
C TRP A 365 17.23 6.45 -31.69
N LEU A 366 16.19 6.36 -30.86
CA LEU A 366 15.08 7.30 -30.84
C LEU A 366 14.80 7.68 -29.38
N ASN A 367 14.39 8.92 -29.14
CA ASN A 367 13.84 9.31 -27.86
C ASN A 367 12.30 9.29 -27.87
N THR A 368 11.67 9.49 -26.70
CA THR A 368 10.21 9.49 -26.55
C THR A 368 9.49 10.63 -27.27
N LEU A 369 10.23 11.60 -27.82
CA LEU A 369 9.71 12.69 -28.65
C LEU A 369 9.90 12.44 -30.15
N GLY A 370 10.51 11.31 -30.54
CA GLY A 370 10.80 10.96 -31.93
C GLY A 370 12.11 11.54 -32.48
N ASP A 371 12.94 12.17 -31.65
CA ASP A 371 14.27 12.63 -32.07
C ASP A 371 15.21 11.44 -32.28
N SER A 372 15.97 11.47 -33.37
CA SER A 372 16.99 10.47 -33.72
C SER A 372 18.42 10.96 -33.53
N ASN A 373 18.63 12.22 -33.14
CA ASN A 373 19.96 12.81 -32.91
C ASN A 373 20.52 12.37 -31.56
N PHE A 374 20.88 11.09 -31.47
CA PHE A 374 21.41 10.53 -30.23
C PHE A 374 22.66 11.30 -29.78
N PRO A 375 22.67 11.85 -28.55
CA PRO A 375 23.77 12.70 -28.07
C PRO A 375 25.07 11.93 -27.83
N GLY A 376 25.04 10.59 -27.95
CA GLY A 376 26.18 9.72 -27.76
C GLY A 376 26.17 9.04 -26.39
N ILE A 377 26.82 7.87 -26.30
CA ILE A 377 26.78 7.04 -25.09
C ILE A 377 27.37 7.75 -23.86
N HIS A 378 28.32 8.66 -24.03
CA HIS A 378 28.93 9.43 -22.94
C HIS A 378 27.98 10.41 -22.25
N PHE A 379 26.84 10.74 -22.88
CA PHE A 379 25.78 11.55 -22.28
C PHE A 379 24.74 10.73 -21.52
N MET A 380 24.86 9.39 -21.49
CA MET A 380 23.91 8.52 -20.80
C MET A 380 24.30 8.37 -19.33
N ILE A 381 23.34 8.57 -18.44
CA ILE A 381 23.51 8.58 -16.98
C ILE A 381 22.74 7.46 -16.26
N GLY A 382 21.89 6.73 -16.98
CA GLY A 382 21.03 5.70 -16.37
C GLY A 382 20.24 4.88 -17.38
N VAL A 383 19.30 4.09 -16.87
CA VAL A 383 18.38 3.27 -17.66
C VAL A 383 16.95 3.28 -17.13
N LYS A 384 15.98 3.16 -18.03
CA LYS A 384 14.54 3.15 -17.73
C LYS A 384 13.88 1.92 -18.35
N LYS A 385 13.15 1.13 -17.55
CA LYS A 385 12.23 0.10 -18.09
C LYS A 385 10.98 0.78 -18.60
N LEU A 386 10.69 0.63 -19.88
CA LEU A 386 9.57 1.29 -20.56
C LEU A 386 8.23 0.66 -20.15
N THR A 387 7.24 1.52 -19.91
CA THR A 387 5.84 1.15 -19.69
C THR A 387 5.16 0.76 -21.00
N SER A 388 4.01 0.08 -20.93
CA SER A 388 3.22 -0.23 -22.13
C SER A 388 2.80 1.02 -22.90
N GLU A 389 2.47 2.11 -22.21
CA GLU A 389 2.09 3.38 -22.86
C GLU A 389 3.28 4.02 -23.58
N GLU A 390 4.47 4.00 -22.97
CA GLU A 390 5.69 4.48 -23.63
C GLU A 390 6.00 3.63 -24.86
N LYS A 391 5.89 2.30 -24.79
CA LYS A 391 6.08 1.42 -25.96
C LYS A 391 5.06 1.65 -27.06
N ASP A 392 3.79 1.84 -26.71
CA ASP A 392 2.75 2.15 -27.69
C ASP A 392 3.00 3.50 -28.36
N ALA A 393 3.53 4.48 -27.62
CA ALA A 393 3.93 5.77 -28.19
C ALA A 393 5.09 5.61 -29.17
N ILE A 394 6.07 4.75 -28.86
CA ILE A 394 7.20 4.42 -29.75
C ILE A 394 6.71 3.89 -31.09
N LEU A 395 5.77 2.96 -31.08
CA LEU A 395 5.21 2.35 -32.29
C LEU A 395 4.40 3.34 -33.17
N ARG A 396 4.04 4.51 -32.65
CA ARG A 396 3.25 5.52 -33.38
C ARG A 396 4.11 6.54 -34.13
N PHE A 397 5.42 6.60 -33.88
CA PHE A 397 6.29 7.48 -34.65
C PHE A 397 6.47 6.90 -36.05
N PRO A 398 6.07 7.62 -37.11
CA PRO A 398 6.13 7.09 -38.47
C PRO A 398 7.58 6.73 -38.82
N MET A 399 7.79 5.52 -39.33
CA MET A 399 9.03 5.05 -39.97
C MET A 399 9.28 5.78 -41.30
N ASN A 400 9.21 7.11 -41.31
CA ASN A 400 9.57 7.85 -42.51
C ASN A 400 11.09 7.71 -42.68
N LEU A 401 11.40 6.89 -43.69
CA LEU A 401 12.68 6.42 -44.20
C LEU A 401 13.68 7.56 -44.45
#